data_AF-A0A562P9J8-F1
#
_entry.id   AF-A0A562P9J8-F1
#
_cell.length_a   1.000
_cell.length_b   1.000
_cell.length_c   1.000
_cell.angle_alpha   90.00
_cell.angle_beta   90.00
_cell.angle_gamma   90.00
#
_symmetry.space_group_name_H-M   'P 1'
#
loop_
_entity.id
_entity.type
_entity.pdbx_description
1 polymer ?
#
loop_
_entity_poly.entity_id
_entity_poly.type
_entity_poly.pdbx_seq_one_letter_code
_entity_poly.pdbx_strand_id
1 'polypeptide(L)'
;MGYVGEIVGSFLNVFTAEGRKLLHERRQKSRLTTMLRDKRFPKGFRSTAQLSSGISADRETTERLLLAAGARKSETSDEWTLRPPNMK
;
A
#
# COMPACT_ATOMS: atom_id res chain seq x y z
N MET A 1 18.16 -41.82 19.09
CA MET A 1 17.52 -40.71 19.82
C MET A 1 17.40 -39.55 18.85
N GLY A 2 16.22 -39.33 18.30
CA GLY A 2 15.98 -38.41 17.19
C GLY A 2 15.79 -36.98 17.67
N TYR A 3 16.55 -36.06 17.08
CA TYR A 3 16.25 -34.64 17.10
C TYR A 3 15.11 -34.39 16.11
N VAL A 4 13.87 -34.44 16.59
CA VAL A 4 12.69 -34.11 15.78
C VAL A 4 12.01 -32.89 16.40
N GLY A 5 12.23 -31.74 15.75
CA GLY A 5 11.16 -30.78 15.51
C GLY A 5 10.82 -29.78 16.60
N GLU A 6 11.68 -28.77 16.80
CA GLU A 6 11.26 -27.48 17.38
C GLU A 6 11.34 -26.34 16.33
N ILE A 7 10.96 -26.62 15.09
CA ILE A 7 10.67 -25.58 14.09
C ILE A 7 9.16 -25.56 13.82
N VAL A 8 8.38 -25.17 14.83
CA VAL A 8 6.97 -24.79 14.66
C VAL A 8 6.70 -23.65 15.63
N GLY A 9 6.40 -22.42 15.24
CA GLY A 9 6.21 -21.88 13.90
C GLY A 9 6.14 -20.36 13.98
N SER A 10 7.13 -19.69 13.42
CA SER A 10 7.07 -18.24 13.16
C SER A 10 6.22 -17.91 11.91
N PHE A 11 5.42 -18.88 11.42
CA PHE A 11 4.55 -18.77 10.24
C PHE A 11 3.04 -18.67 10.59
N LEU A 12 2.67 -18.72 11.87
CA LEU A 12 1.28 -18.69 12.33
C LEU A 12 0.85 -17.29 12.78
N ASN A 13 0.81 -16.33 11.86
CA ASN A 13 0.00 -15.13 12.09
C ASN A 13 -0.86 -14.74 10.88
N VAL A 14 -1.17 -15.72 10.02
CA VAL A 14 -2.12 -15.60 8.89
C VAL A 14 -3.50 -16.18 9.22
N PHE A 15 -3.59 -17.08 10.20
CA PHE A 15 -4.83 -17.79 10.55
C PHE A 15 -5.74 -17.05 11.56
N THR A 16 -5.24 -16.01 12.23
CA THR A 16 -6.02 -15.14 13.12
C THR A 16 -6.78 -14.06 12.34
N ALA A 17 -7.97 -13.66 12.82
CA ALA A 17 -8.77 -12.61 12.18
C ALA A 17 -8.02 -11.27 12.06
N GLU A 18 -7.17 -10.94 13.02
CA GLU A 18 -6.28 -9.76 12.99
C GLU A 18 -5.16 -9.91 11.95
N GLY A 19 -4.56 -11.11 11.87
CA GLY A 19 -3.53 -11.43 10.88
C GLY A 19 -4.01 -11.23 9.44
N ARG A 20 -5.27 -11.58 9.16
CA ARG A 20 -5.91 -11.36 7.85
C ARG A 20 -6.10 -9.88 7.53
N LYS A 21 -6.49 -9.05 8.50
CA LYS A 21 -6.56 -7.58 8.32
C LYS A 21 -5.18 -6.99 8.00
N LEU A 22 -4.17 -7.36 8.78
CA LEU A 22 -2.80 -6.89 8.56
C LEU A 22 -2.26 -7.31 7.19
N LEU A 23 -2.55 -8.53 6.73
CA LEU A 23 -2.19 -8.98 5.39
C LEU A 23 -2.89 -8.18 4.29
N HIS A 24 -4.18 -7.89 4.48
CA HIS A 24 -4.98 -7.14 3.52
C HIS A 24 -4.47 -5.70 3.40
N GLU A 25 -4.25 -5.01 4.52
CA GLU A 25 -3.68 -3.66 4.54
C GLU A 25 -2.28 -3.61 3.93
N ARG A 26 -1.43 -4.61 4.24
CA ARG A 26 -0.10 -4.73 3.61
C ARG A 26 -0.18 -4.91 2.10
N ARG A 27 -1.12 -5.73 1.60
CA ARG A 27 -1.36 -5.90 0.16
C ARG A 27 -1.86 -4.62 -0.49
N GLN A 28 -2.82 -3.93 0.13
CA GLN A 28 -3.35 -2.67 -0.37
C GLN A 28 -2.26 -1.60 -0.43
N LYS A 29 -1.46 -1.44 0.64
CA LYS A 29 -0.31 -0.52 0.67
C LYS A 29 0.73 -0.85 -0.40
N SER A 30 1.06 -2.14 -0.58
CA SER A 30 2.01 -2.58 -1.60
C SER A 30 1.49 -2.29 -3.02
N ARG A 31 0.20 -2.54 -3.27
CA ARG A 31 -0.46 -2.25 -4.56
C ARG A 31 -0.49 -0.75 -4.85
N LEU A 32 -0.87 0.06 -3.86
CA LEU A 32 -0.79 1.53 -3.92
C LEU A 32 0.62 2.02 -4.28
N THR A 33 1.63 1.52 -3.58
CA THR A 33 3.04 1.87 -3.81
C THR A 33 3.48 1.47 -5.22
N THR A 34 3.06 0.30 -5.70
CA THR A 34 3.35 -0.19 -7.05
C THR A 34 2.71 0.70 -8.11
N MET A 35 1.44 1.08 -7.91
CA MET A 35 0.72 1.99 -8.80
C MET A 35 1.39 3.37 -8.86
N LEU A 36 1.84 3.90 -7.73
CA LEU A 36 2.52 5.21 -7.68
C LEU A 36 3.96 5.16 -8.24
N ARG A 37 4.61 3.99 -8.24
CA ARG A 37 5.94 3.78 -8.84
C ARG A 37 5.90 3.35 -10.30
N ASP A 38 4.71 3.22 -10.88
CA ASP A 38 4.53 2.80 -12.26
C ASP A 38 5.16 3.80 -13.23
N LYS A 39 6.14 3.34 -14.00
CA LYS A 39 6.88 4.14 -14.99
C LYS A 39 5.99 4.72 -16.10
N ARG A 40 4.79 4.17 -16.30
CA ARG A 40 3.80 4.69 -17.26
C ARG A 40 3.28 6.07 -16.86
N PHE A 41 3.43 6.45 -15.59
CA PHE A 41 3.07 7.76 -15.06
C PHE A 41 4.35 8.50 -14.66
N PRO A 42 5.09 9.11 -15.60
CA PRO A 42 6.40 9.71 -15.34
C PRO A 42 6.37 10.85 -14.32
N LYS A 43 5.22 11.53 -14.18
CA LYS A 43 5.01 12.55 -13.14
C LYS A 43 4.64 11.97 -11.76
N GLY A 44 4.28 10.68 -11.68
CA GLY A 44 3.93 10.00 -10.43
C GLY A 44 2.57 10.37 -9.82
N PHE A 45 1.79 11.24 -10.49
CA PHE A 45 0.46 11.64 -10.05
C PHE A 45 -0.60 10.63 -10.49
N ARG A 46 -1.46 10.21 -9.56
CA ARG A 46 -2.69 9.46 -9.86
C ARG A 46 -3.87 10.00 -9.07
N SER A 47 -5.04 10.07 -9.69
CA SER A 47 -6.25 10.53 -9.01
C SER A 47 -6.68 9.57 -7.91
N THR A 48 -7.25 10.09 -6.82
CA THR A 48 -7.74 9.27 -5.70
C THR A 48 -8.74 8.21 -6.16
N ALA A 49 -9.61 8.54 -7.13
CA ALA A 49 -10.59 7.61 -7.71
C ALA A 49 -9.95 6.39 -8.41
N GLN A 50 -8.82 6.57 -9.10
CA GLN A 50 -8.12 5.46 -9.74
C GLN A 50 -7.40 4.57 -8.71
N LEU A 51 -6.86 5.20 -7.66
CA LEU A 51 -6.20 4.49 -6.58
C LEU A 51 -7.19 3.68 -5.76
N SER A 52 -8.33 4.28 -5.42
CA SER A 52 -9.41 3.63 -4.66
C SER A 52 -10.01 2.46 -5.44
N SER A 53 -10.24 2.64 -6.75
CA SER A 53 -10.65 1.56 -7.65
C SER A 53 -9.60 0.44 -7.72
N GLY A 54 -8.32 0.79 -7.83
CA GLY A 54 -7.22 -0.17 -7.95
C GLY A 54 -6.97 -1.02 -6.70
N ILE A 55 -7.33 -0.53 -5.51
CA ILE A 55 -7.24 -1.26 -4.24
C ILE A 55 -8.59 -1.74 -3.71
N SER A 56 -9.68 -1.46 -4.44
CA SER A 56 -11.07 -1.71 -4.06
C SER A 56 -11.38 -1.27 -2.63
N ALA A 57 -11.02 -0.02 -2.30
CA ALA A 57 -11.27 0.57 -0.99
C ALA A 57 -11.97 1.92 -1.14
N ASP A 58 -12.58 2.40 -0.07
CA ASP A 58 -13.16 3.73 0.00
C ASP A 58 -12.10 4.82 -0.15
N ARG A 59 -12.58 6.02 -0.54
CA ARG A 59 -11.74 7.20 -0.66
C ARG A 59 -10.97 7.48 0.63
N GLU A 60 -11.66 7.50 1.76
CA GLU A 60 -11.05 7.76 3.07
C GLU A 60 -9.95 6.75 3.42
N THR A 61 -10.21 5.46 3.19
CA THR A 61 -9.23 4.40 3.42
C THR A 61 -8.03 4.55 2.49
N THR A 62 -8.28 4.92 1.24
CA THR A 62 -7.24 5.15 0.23
C THR A 62 -6.35 6.33 0.61
N GLU A 63 -6.94 7.47 0.99
CA GLU A 63 -6.22 8.67 1.43
C GLU A 63 -5.38 8.39 2.70
N ARG A 64 -5.94 7.66 3.67
CA ARG A 64 -5.20 7.23 4.86
C ARG A 64 -4.01 6.33 4.52
N LEU A 65 -4.18 5.36 3.64
CA LEU A 65 -3.11 4.46 3.20
C LEU A 65 -2.04 5.21 2.37
N LEU A 66 -2.45 6.21 1.60
CA LEU A 66 -1.56 7.09 0.85
C LEU A 66 -0.67 7.90 1.77
N LEU A 67 -1.24 8.54 2.79
CA LEU A 67 -0.49 9.23 3.84
C LEU A 67 0.47 8.27 4.56
N ALA A 68 -0.01 7.07 4.92
CA ALA A 68 0.82 6.04 5.55
C ALA A 68 1.91 5.46 4.62
N ALA A 69 1.75 5.61 3.30
CA ALA A 69 2.76 5.28 2.30
C ALA A 69 3.74 6.44 2.03
N GLY A 70 3.52 7.61 2.62
CA GLY A 70 4.33 8.81 2.40
C GLY A 70 4.00 9.54 1.10
N ALA A 71 2.85 9.25 0.49
CA ALA A 71 2.37 9.98 -0.68
C ALA A 71 1.82 11.35 -0.27
N ARG A 72 2.02 12.35 -1.12
CA ARG A 72 1.44 13.70 -0.97
C ARG A 72 0.35 13.92 -1.99
N LYS A 73 -0.72 14.58 -1.56
CA LYS A 73 -1.76 15.10 -2.43
C LYS A 73 -1.25 16.36 -3.13
N SER A 74 -1.60 16.52 -4.41
CA SER A 74 -1.35 17.74 -5.16
C SER A 74 -2.25 18.87 -4.63
N GLU A 75 -1.71 20.09 -4.50
CA GLU A 75 -2.49 21.26 -4.09
C GLU A 75 -3.46 21.72 -5.18
N THR A 76 -3.16 21.40 -6.44
CA THR A 76 -3.91 21.87 -7.61
C THR A 76 -4.95 20.87 -8.11
N SER A 77 -4.92 19.61 -7.67
CA SER A 77 -5.80 18.56 -8.17
C SER A 77 -5.92 17.39 -7.19
N ASP A 78 -6.97 16.58 -7.34
CA ASP A 78 -7.22 15.40 -6.50
C ASP A 78 -6.30 14.21 -6.87
N GLU A 79 -5.01 14.49 -6.99
CA GLU A 79 -3.98 13.57 -7.43
C GLU A 79 -2.94 13.36 -6.33
N TRP A 80 -2.37 12.16 -6.29
CA TRP A 80 -1.39 11.76 -5.28
C TRP A 80 -0.09 11.31 -5.93
N THR A 81 1.04 11.65 -5.31
CA THR A 81 2.38 11.29 -5.77
C THR A 81 3.31 10.90 -4.61
N LEU A 82 4.22 9.95 -4.88
CA LEU A 82 5.32 9.60 -3.97
C LEU A 82 6.58 10.44 -4.20
N ARG A 83 6.67 11.15 -5.33
CA ARG A 83 7.79 12.04 -5.62
C ARG A 83 7.40 13.47 -5.26
N PRO A 84 8.14 14.16 -4.37
CA PRO A 84 8.11 15.62 -4.47
C PRO A 84 8.54 15.98 -5.90
N PRO A 85 7.94 17.02 -6.52
CA PRO A 85 8.49 17.53 -7.77
C PRO A 85 9.99 17.77 -7.54
N ASN A 86 10.83 17.12 -8.34
CA ASN A 86 12.27 17.36 -8.31
C ASN A 86 12.45 18.86 -8.60
N MET A 87 12.70 19.65 -7.55
CA MET A 87 13.43 20.90 -7.70
C MET A 87 14.87 20.48 -7.99
N LYS A 88 15.22 20.46 -9.28
CA LYS A 88 16.60 20.55 -9.73
C LYS A 88 16.70 21.69 -10.71
#